data_AF-A0A6A7M1J7-F1
#
_entry.id   AF-A0A6A7M1J7-F1
#
_cell.length_a   1.000
_cell.length_b   1.000
_cell.length_c   1.000
_cell.angle_alpha   90.00
_cell.angle_beta   90.00
_cell.angle_gamma   90.00
#
_symmetry.space_group_name_H-M   'P 1'
#
loop_
_entity.id
_entity.type
_entity.pdbx_description
1 polymer ?
#
loop_
_entity_poly.entity_id
_entity_poly.type
_entity_poly.pdbx_seq_one_letter_code
_entity_poly.pdbx_strand_id
1 'polypeptide(L)'
;MESKGCDVSDPVSWPQATERLGRRFGKDCLIGAGTVLSAADCARVADIGGRLMADPNVDADVLAMAQARRMVTMPGVFTLTEALLAVRRGASALKFFPASILRPSGIAAQLAVLAAYVAAGIRVFGLGSSLYRPGMTAAEVRERVPASVRAYDQALTEAAG
;
A
#
# COMPACT_ATOMS: atom_id res chain seq x y z
N MET A 1 -0.72 -21.01 -26.96
CA MET A 1 -1.00 -21.18 -25.51
C MET A 1 -1.92 -20.04 -25.11
N GLU A 2 -3.22 -20.31 -25.13
CA GLU A 2 -4.28 -19.29 -25.07
C GLU A 2 -4.24 -18.52 -23.76
N SER A 3 -4.31 -17.20 -23.88
CA SER A 3 -4.50 -16.28 -22.77
C SER A 3 -5.84 -16.57 -22.11
N LYS A 4 -5.83 -17.23 -20.95
CA LYS A 4 -6.99 -17.19 -20.04
C LYS A 4 -7.15 -15.75 -19.57
N GLY A 5 -7.93 -14.98 -20.31
CA GLY A 5 -8.35 -13.64 -19.93
C GLY A 5 -9.01 -13.73 -18.56
N CYS A 6 -8.54 -12.93 -17.61
CA CYS A 6 -9.28 -12.69 -16.39
C CYS A 6 -10.52 -11.90 -16.80
N ASP A 7 -11.68 -12.54 -16.81
CA ASP A 7 -12.94 -11.84 -16.99
C ASP A 7 -13.11 -10.85 -15.83
N VAL A 8 -13.06 -9.56 -16.15
CA VAL A 8 -13.19 -8.44 -15.20
C VAL A 8 -14.65 -8.06 -14.96
N SER A 9 -15.62 -8.74 -15.59
CA SER A 9 -17.04 -8.41 -15.53
C SER A 9 -17.79 -9.00 -14.33
N ASP A 10 -17.23 -10.03 -13.68
CA ASP A 10 -17.81 -10.61 -12.47
C ASP A 10 -17.36 -9.85 -11.21
N PRO A 11 -18.27 -9.22 -10.44
CA PRO A 11 -17.91 -8.55 -9.20
C PRO A 11 -17.50 -9.59 -8.15
N VAL A 12 -16.20 -9.83 -8.03
CA VAL A 12 -15.62 -10.62 -6.94
C VAL A 12 -15.48 -9.76 -5.70
N SER A 13 -15.80 -10.35 -4.55
CA SER A 13 -15.53 -9.70 -3.26
C SER A 13 -14.03 -9.48 -3.07
N TRP A 14 -13.63 -8.46 -2.31
CA TRP A 14 -12.21 -8.20 -2.06
C TRP A 14 -11.45 -9.42 -1.48
N PRO A 15 -12.02 -10.29 -0.60
CA PRO A 15 -11.29 -11.47 -0.12
C PRO A 15 -11.00 -12.46 -1.26
N GLN A 16 -11.98 -12.69 -2.14
CA GLN A 16 -11.80 -13.57 -3.30
C GLN A 16 -10.75 -12.99 -4.27
N ALA A 17 -10.73 -11.67 -4.47
CA ALA A 17 -9.72 -11.02 -5.28
C ALA A 17 -8.31 -11.19 -4.68
N THR A 18 -8.15 -10.93 -3.39
CA THR A 18 -6.88 -11.10 -2.66
C THR A 18 -6.38 -12.54 -2.74
N GLU A 19 -7.24 -13.52 -2.53
CA GLU A 19 -6.88 -14.94 -2.63
C GLU A 19 -6.44 -15.33 -4.06
N ARG A 20 -7.22 -14.95 -5.07
CA ARG A 20 -6.89 -15.23 -6.49
C ARG A 20 -5.56 -14.60 -6.89
N LEU A 21 -5.34 -13.34 -6.52
CA LEU A 21 -4.10 -12.62 -6.79
C LEU A 21 -2.92 -13.22 -6.03
N GLY A 22 -3.10 -13.60 -4.76
CA GLY A 22 -2.09 -14.24 -3.94
C GLY A 22 -1.64 -15.57 -4.53
N ARG A 23 -2.59 -16.42 -4.93
CA ARG A 23 -2.29 -17.70 -5.60
C ARG A 23 -1.54 -17.53 -6.92
N ARG A 24 -1.92 -16.51 -7.71
CA ARG A 24 -1.36 -16.32 -9.06
C ARG A 24 -0.03 -15.56 -9.09
N PHE A 25 0.10 -14.52 -8.28
CA PHE A 25 1.19 -13.55 -8.35
C PHE A 25 1.97 -13.40 -7.05
N GLY A 26 1.62 -14.14 -5.99
CA GLY A 26 2.25 -14.02 -4.67
C GLY A 26 3.74 -14.41 -4.59
N LYS A 27 4.37 -14.83 -5.68
CA LYS A 27 5.83 -14.99 -5.76
C LYS A 27 6.53 -13.69 -6.18
N ASP A 28 5.89 -12.94 -7.08
CA ASP A 28 6.47 -11.75 -7.71
C ASP A 28 5.89 -10.45 -7.13
N CYS A 29 4.74 -10.54 -6.45
CA CYS A 29 4.02 -9.40 -5.92
C CYS A 29 3.67 -9.59 -4.44
N LEU A 30 3.77 -8.51 -3.68
CA LEU A 30 3.24 -8.43 -2.33
C LEU A 30 1.74 -8.09 -2.40
N ILE A 31 0.91 -9.09 -2.14
CA ILE A 31 -0.56 -8.98 -2.23
C ILE A 31 -1.17 -8.80 -0.85
N GLY A 32 -2.22 -8.00 -0.76
CA GLY A 32 -2.92 -7.73 0.50
C GLY A 32 -4.21 -6.96 0.29
N ALA A 33 -4.60 -6.18 1.29
CA ALA A 33 -5.79 -5.35 1.23
C ALA A 33 -5.53 -3.91 1.70
N GLY A 34 -6.31 -2.99 1.14
CA GLY A 34 -6.43 -1.61 1.60
C GLY A 34 -7.70 -1.42 2.45
N THR A 35 -7.76 -0.32 3.20
CA THR A 35 -8.91 0.05 4.05
C THR A 35 -9.20 -1.01 5.13
N VAL A 36 -8.15 -1.52 5.77
CA VAL A 36 -8.27 -2.47 6.88
C VAL A 36 -8.53 -1.71 8.18
N LEU A 37 -9.79 -1.67 8.62
CA LEU A 37 -10.24 -0.80 9.72
C LEU A 37 -10.38 -1.53 11.07
N SER A 38 -10.17 -2.85 11.11
CA SER A 38 -10.32 -3.63 12.34
C SER A 38 -9.30 -4.76 12.41
N ALA A 39 -8.96 -5.19 13.64
CA ALA A 39 -8.12 -6.36 13.85
C ALA A 39 -8.74 -7.63 13.22
N ALA A 40 -10.07 -7.72 13.20
CA ALA A 40 -10.79 -8.82 12.55
C ALA A 40 -10.60 -8.82 11.03
N ASP A 41 -10.63 -7.66 10.38
CA ASP A 41 -10.34 -7.54 8.95
C ASP A 41 -8.87 -7.85 8.67
N CYS A 42 -7.96 -7.36 9.50
CA CYS A 42 -6.53 -7.69 9.38
C CYS A 42 -6.28 -9.20 9.48
N ALA A 43 -6.90 -9.86 10.46
CA ALA A 43 -6.82 -11.32 10.60
C ALA A 43 -7.36 -12.02 9.34
N ARG A 44 -8.51 -11.57 8.82
CA ARG A 44 -9.12 -12.11 7.62
C ARG A 44 -8.22 -11.98 6.38
N VAL A 45 -7.54 -10.84 6.21
CA VAL A 45 -6.57 -10.64 5.12
C VAL A 45 -5.42 -11.64 5.25
N ALA A 46 -4.90 -11.85 6.45
CA ALA A 46 -3.83 -12.81 6.69
C ALA A 46 -4.29 -14.27 6.44
N ASP A 47 -5.49 -14.63 6.89
CA ASP A 47 -6.04 -15.99 6.77
C ASP A 47 -6.22 -16.44 5.31
N ILE A 48 -6.50 -15.50 4.40
CA ILE A 48 -6.61 -15.75 2.96
C ILE A 48 -5.27 -15.63 2.20
N GLY A 49 -4.15 -15.54 2.93
CA GLY A 49 -2.79 -15.48 2.38
C GLY A 49 -2.32 -14.09 1.95
N GLY A 50 -3.05 -13.03 2.33
CA GLY A 50 -2.59 -11.65 2.18
C GLY A 50 -1.41 -11.36 3.11
N ARG A 51 -0.43 -10.60 2.61
CA ARG A 51 0.81 -10.25 3.32
C ARG A 51 1.03 -8.75 3.46
N LEU A 52 0.14 -7.93 2.89
CA LEU A 52 0.16 -6.47 2.98
C LEU A 52 -1.13 -5.95 3.61
N MET A 53 -0.99 -4.98 4.50
CA MET A 53 -2.08 -4.24 5.10
C MET A 53 -1.84 -2.75 4.88
N ALA A 54 -2.85 -2.05 4.36
CA ALA A 54 -2.89 -0.61 4.29
C ALA A 54 -4.24 -0.08 4.78
N ASP A 55 -4.24 1.02 5.50
CA ASP A 55 -5.44 1.61 6.09
C ASP A 55 -5.37 3.15 6.01
N PRO A 56 -6.46 3.88 6.30
CA PRO A 56 -6.47 5.34 6.21
C PRO A 56 -6.04 6.03 7.52
N ASN A 57 -5.77 5.28 8.59
CA ASN A 57 -5.50 5.82 9.92
C ASN A 57 -4.33 5.08 10.61
N VAL A 58 -4.14 5.34 11.90
CA VAL A 58 -3.27 4.55 12.79
C VAL A 58 -4.15 3.97 13.87
N ASP A 59 -4.27 2.64 13.89
CA ASP A 59 -5.01 1.90 14.91
C ASP A 59 -4.09 0.88 15.59
N ALA A 60 -4.01 0.95 16.92
CA ALA A 60 -3.08 0.13 17.69
C ALA A 60 -3.44 -1.37 17.64
N ASP A 61 -4.72 -1.71 17.63
CA ASP A 61 -5.19 -3.10 17.62
C ASP A 61 -4.99 -3.72 16.24
N VAL A 62 -5.23 -2.94 15.17
CA VAL A 62 -4.93 -3.35 13.80
C VAL A 62 -3.43 -3.59 13.62
N LEU A 63 -2.58 -2.67 14.09
CA LEU A 63 -1.13 -2.82 14.00
C LEU A 63 -0.60 -4.00 14.83
N ALA A 64 -1.14 -4.22 16.02
CA ALA A 64 -0.80 -5.37 16.85
C ALA A 64 -1.15 -6.70 16.17
N MET A 65 -2.35 -6.79 15.57
CA MET A 65 -2.76 -7.97 14.80
C MET A 65 -1.84 -8.18 13.59
N ALA A 66 -1.56 -7.13 12.82
CA ALA A 66 -0.71 -7.20 11.64
C ALA A 66 0.71 -7.66 12.00
N GLN A 67 1.27 -7.16 13.10
CA GLN A 67 2.56 -7.58 13.64
C GLN A 67 2.54 -9.06 14.03
N ALA A 68 1.52 -9.52 14.76
CA ALA A 68 1.37 -10.92 15.15
C ALA A 68 1.29 -11.86 13.93
N ARG A 69 0.73 -11.37 12.82
CA ARG A 69 0.65 -12.09 11.54
C ARG A 69 1.85 -11.86 10.60
N ARG A 70 2.88 -11.09 11.03
CA ARG A 70 4.07 -10.72 10.24
C ARG A 70 3.73 -10.08 8.89
N MET A 71 2.68 -9.27 8.86
CA MET A 71 2.29 -8.54 7.66
C MET A 71 3.20 -7.33 7.43
N VAL A 72 3.39 -6.97 6.17
CA VAL A 72 3.90 -5.64 5.80
C VAL A 72 2.79 -4.63 6.07
N THR A 73 3.09 -3.58 6.81
CA THR A 73 2.10 -2.60 7.28
C THR A 73 2.38 -1.22 6.72
N MET A 74 1.31 -0.55 6.30
CA MET A 74 1.37 0.79 5.72
C MET A 74 0.17 1.63 6.21
N PRO A 75 0.17 2.02 7.51
CA PRO A 75 -0.89 2.83 8.09
C PRO A 75 -0.93 4.24 7.53
N GLY A 76 -2.15 4.79 7.50
CA GLY A 76 -2.45 6.14 7.05
C GLY A 76 -2.11 7.18 8.11
N VAL A 77 -1.32 8.17 7.76
CA VAL A 77 -0.93 9.25 8.69
C VAL A 77 -1.22 10.61 8.05
N PHE A 78 -1.77 11.51 8.85
CA PHE A 78 -1.96 12.91 8.50
C PHE A 78 -1.06 13.82 9.33
N THR A 79 -0.73 13.43 10.56
CA THR A 79 0.07 14.21 11.50
C THR A 79 1.39 13.49 11.90
N LEU A 80 2.34 14.26 12.44
CA LEU A 80 3.59 13.71 12.96
C LEU A 80 3.38 12.79 14.18
N THR A 81 2.38 13.07 15.02
CA THR A 81 2.06 12.23 16.18
C THR A 81 1.66 10.82 15.74
N GLU A 82 0.82 10.73 14.70
CA GLU A 82 0.41 9.46 14.08
C GLU A 82 1.59 8.76 13.44
N ALA A 83 2.42 9.49 12.67
CA ALA A 83 3.62 8.94 12.05
C ALA A 83 4.58 8.31 13.08
N LEU A 84 4.88 9.03 14.15
CA LEU A 84 5.75 8.54 15.22
C LEU A 84 5.12 7.36 15.98
N LEU A 85 3.80 7.34 16.16
CA LEU A 85 3.11 6.20 16.76
C LEU A 85 3.21 4.95 15.88
N ALA A 86 2.90 5.08 14.58
CA ALA A 86 3.00 3.98 13.62
C ALA A 86 4.41 3.40 13.55
N VAL A 87 5.43 4.26 13.47
CA VAL A 87 6.83 3.86 13.45
C VAL A 87 7.24 3.12 14.73
N ARG A 88 6.86 3.62 15.92
CA ARG A 88 7.13 2.92 17.19
C ARG A 88 6.46 1.55 17.29
N ARG A 89 5.34 1.36 16.58
CA ARG A 89 4.64 0.07 16.47
C ARG A 89 5.21 -0.84 15.37
N GLY A 90 6.33 -0.46 14.75
CA GLY A 90 7.00 -1.27 13.75
C GLY A 90 6.34 -1.23 12.37
N ALA A 91 5.67 -0.11 12.03
CA ALA A 91 5.14 0.07 10.69
C ALA A 91 6.23 -0.10 9.62
N SER A 92 5.97 -0.91 8.60
CA SER A 92 6.93 -1.12 7.51
C SER A 92 7.07 0.11 6.61
N ALA A 93 5.97 0.85 6.43
CA ALA A 93 5.93 2.11 5.70
C ALA A 93 4.87 3.05 6.29
N LEU A 94 4.90 4.32 5.91
CA LEU A 94 3.87 5.30 6.23
C LEU A 94 3.14 5.72 4.96
N LYS A 95 1.81 5.78 5.02
CA LYS A 95 0.97 6.30 3.95
C LYS A 95 0.48 7.69 4.34
N PHE A 96 1.10 8.73 3.80
CA PHE A 96 0.60 10.09 3.99
C PHE A 96 -0.77 10.25 3.32
N PHE A 97 -1.83 10.35 4.13
CA PHE A 97 -3.21 10.26 3.66
C PHE A 97 -4.14 11.26 4.37
N PRO A 98 -5.00 11.97 3.62
CA PRO A 98 -5.06 12.05 2.16
C PRO A 98 -3.96 12.97 1.60
N ALA A 99 -3.13 12.45 0.68
CA ALA A 99 -2.00 13.19 0.09
C ALA A 99 -2.42 14.47 -0.66
N SER A 100 -3.65 14.53 -1.17
CA SER A 100 -4.20 15.72 -1.84
C SER A 100 -4.29 16.95 -0.94
N ILE A 101 -4.49 16.74 0.37
CA ILE A 101 -4.56 17.81 1.36
C ILE A 101 -3.15 18.18 1.84
N LEU A 102 -2.33 17.18 2.17
CA LEU A 102 -0.96 17.41 2.66
C LEU A 102 -0.09 18.12 1.64
N ARG A 103 -0.26 17.79 0.34
CA ARG A 103 0.56 18.27 -0.78
C ARG A 103 2.05 17.90 -0.61
N PRO A 104 2.90 18.07 -1.64
CA PRO A 104 4.31 17.77 -1.53
C PRO A 104 5.03 18.52 -0.40
N SER A 105 4.67 19.78 -0.15
CA SER A 105 5.28 20.60 0.91
C SER A 105 4.94 20.10 2.31
N GLY A 106 3.69 19.68 2.57
CA GLY A 106 3.31 19.12 3.87
C GLY A 106 3.97 17.77 4.14
N ILE A 107 4.10 16.93 3.11
CA ILE A 107 4.84 15.66 3.22
C ILE A 107 6.32 15.93 3.51
N ALA A 108 6.96 16.85 2.77
CA ALA A 108 8.35 17.23 3.00
C ALA A 108 8.60 17.76 4.42
N ALA A 109 7.69 18.58 4.96
CA ALA A 109 7.77 19.06 6.33
C ALA A 109 7.73 17.92 7.37
N GLN A 110 6.93 16.88 7.13
CA GLN A 110 6.90 15.70 8.00
C GLN A 110 8.18 14.85 7.87
N LEU A 111 8.67 14.66 6.64
CA LEU A 111 9.90 13.89 6.38
C LEU A 111 11.15 14.53 7.00
N ALA A 112 11.21 15.85 7.12
CA ALA A 112 12.31 16.55 7.79
C ALA A 112 12.47 16.10 9.27
N VAL A 113 11.37 15.80 9.95
CA VAL A 113 11.38 15.29 11.34
C VAL A 113 11.65 13.78 11.39
N LEU A 114 11.29 13.06 10.33
CA LEU A 114 11.46 11.60 10.22
C LEU A 114 12.75 11.19 9.50
N ALA A 115 13.71 12.11 9.33
CA ALA A 115 14.91 11.91 8.51
C ALA A 115 15.69 10.63 8.84
N ALA A 116 15.79 10.26 10.13
CA ALA A 116 16.44 9.02 10.55
C ALA A 116 15.69 7.75 10.10
N TYR A 117 14.36 7.76 10.10
CA TYR A 117 13.53 6.64 9.64
C TYR A 117 13.50 6.55 8.12
N VAL A 118 13.55 7.71 7.46
CA VAL A 118 13.79 7.84 6.04
C VAL A 118 15.15 7.21 5.70
N ALA A 119 16.23 7.55 6.41
CA ALA A 119 17.53 6.90 6.21
C ALA A 119 17.49 5.37 6.46
N ALA A 120 16.64 4.91 7.37
CA ALA A 120 16.41 3.48 7.65
C ALA A 120 15.61 2.72 6.58
N GLY A 121 15.27 3.36 5.45
CA GLY A 121 14.71 2.68 4.28
C GLY A 121 13.19 2.76 4.12
N ILE A 122 12.49 3.63 4.85
CA ILE A 122 11.05 3.87 4.62
C ILE A 122 10.86 4.57 3.26
N ARG A 123 10.62 3.80 2.19
CA ARG A 123 10.44 4.30 0.81
C ARG A 123 9.35 3.51 0.10
N VAL A 124 8.14 4.06 0.03
CA VAL A 124 7.03 3.52 -0.77
C VAL A 124 6.18 4.69 -1.25
N PHE A 125 5.62 4.62 -2.46
CA PHE A 125 4.58 5.53 -2.93
C PHE A 125 3.34 4.72 -3.32
N GLY A 126 2.16 5.20 -2.92
CA GLY A 126 0.88 4.55 -3.22
C GLY A 126 0.20 5.21 -4.41
N LEU A 127 -0.31 4.40 -5.33
CA LEU A 127 -1.14 4.86 -6.44
C LEU A 127 -2.58 4.41 -6.23
N GLY A 128 -3.50 5.36 -6.24
CA GLY A 128 -4.94 5.10 -6.15
C GLY A 128 -5.62 5.30 -7.51
N SER A 129 -6.54 6.26 -7.56
CA SER A 129 -7.36 6.58 -8.74
C SER A 129 -6.57 7.12 -9.95
N SER A 130 -5.29 7.45 -9.78
CA SER A 130 -4.38 7.77 -10.88
C SER A 130 -4.03 6.52 -11.71
N LEU A 131 -3.93 5.35 -11.07
CA LEU A 131 -3.60 4.08 -11.71
C LEU A 131 -4.85 3.29 -12.13
N TYR A 132 -5.84 3.16 -11.24
CA TYR A 132 -7.06 2.38 -11.50
C TYR A 132 -8.31 3.09 -10.96
N ARG A 133 -9.41 3.03 -11.73
CA ARG A 133 -10.76 3.42 -11.29
C ARG A 133 -11.74 2.30 -11.66
N PRO A 134 -12.82 2.09 -10.89
CA PRO A 134 -13.88 1.18 -11.28
C PRO A 134 -14.36 1.45 -12.70
N GLY A 135 -14.51 0.39 -13.49
CA GLY A 135 -14.90 0.47 -14.90
C GLY A 135 -13.74 0.56 -15.91
N MET A 136 -12.50 0.75 -15.48
CA MET A 136 -11.34 0.67 -16.39
C MET A 136 -11.06 -0.76 -16.84
N THR A 137 -10.71 -0.91 -18.12
CA THR A 137 -10.23 -2.15 -18.71
C THR A 137 -8.78 -2.44 -18.32
N ALA A 138 -8.37 -3.71 -18.42
CA ALA A 138 -6.97 -4.09 -18.21
C ALA A 138 -5.99 -3.41 -19.19
N ALA A 139 -6.46 -3.06 -20.39
CA ALA A 139 -5.65 -2.34 -21.39
C ALA A 139 -5.36 -0.91 -20.93
N GLU A 140 -6.39 -0.17 -20.50
CA GLU A 140 -6.24 1.21 -19.99
C GLU A 140 -5.35 1.27 -18.74
N VAL A 141 -5.44 0.27 -17.85
CA VAL A 141 -4.53 0.17 -16.70
C VAL A 141 -3.09 -0.06 -17.18
N ARG A 142 -2.88 -0.97 -18.14
CA ARG A 142 -1.54 -1.29 -18.68
C ARG A 142 -0.85 -0.08 -19.31
N GLU A 143 -1.59 0.81 -19.95
CA GLU A 143 -1.03 2.03 -20.54
C GLU A 143 -0.48 3.02 -19.49
N ARG A 144 -1.05 3.00 -18.27
CA ARG A 144 -0.68 3.93 -17.18
C ARG A 144 0.51 3.46 -16.35
N VAL A 145 0.78 2.15 -16.34
CA VAL A 145 1.84 1.54 -15.52
C VAL A 145 3.24 2.06 -15.90
N PRO A 146 3.68 2.08 -17.18
CA PRO A 146 5.06 2.41 -17.52
C PRO A 146 5.48 3.82 -17.10
N ALA A 147 4.56 4.80 -17.18
CA ALA A 147 4.84 6.17 -16.76
C ALA A 147 5.08 6.25 -15.24
N SER A 148 4.28 5.50 -14.46
CA SER A 148 4.40 5.47 -13.00
C SER A 148 5.69 4.79 -12.54
N VAL A 149 6.06 3.67 -13.20
CA VAL A 149 7.32 2.95 -12.90
C VAL A 149 8.53 3.82 -13.23
N ARG A 150 8.57 4.43 -14.41
CA ARG A 150 9.68 5.32 -14.80
C ARG A 150 9.85 6.50 -13.84
N ALA A 151 8.75 7.12 -13.43
CA ALA A 151 8.79 8.23 -12.48
C ALA A 151 9.38 7.79 -11.11
N TYR A 152 9.05 6.59 -10.65
CA TYR A 152 9.62 6.03 -9.43
C TYR A 152 11.11 5.72 -9.55
N ASP A 153 11.51 5.03 -10.62
CA ASP A 153 12.91 4.65 -10.85
C ASP A 153 13.80 5.89 -10.97
N GLN A 154 13.31 6.93 -11.64
CA GLN A 154 14.00 8.23 -11.73
C GLN A 154 14.15 8.87 -10.34
N ALA A 155 13.07 8.94 -9.56
CA ALA A 155 13.11 9.56 -8.23
C ALA A 155 14.06 8.82 -7.26
N LEU A 156 14.14 7.48 -7.35
CA LEU A 156 15.11 6.71 -6.57
C LEU A 156 16.55 6.95 -7.01
N THR A 157 16.79 7.09 -8.32
CA THR A 157 18.13 7.38 -8.86
C THR A 157 18.61 8.76 -8.39
N GLU A 158 17.75 9.77 -8.48
CA GLU A 158 18.03 11.14 -8.03
C GLU A 158 18.28 11.22 -6.51
N ALA A 159 17.58 10.41 -5.71
CA ALA A 159 17.77 10.38 -4.26
C ALA A 159 19.02 9.60 -3.80
N ALA A 160 19.66 8.84 -4.70
CA ALA A 160 20.86 8.05 -4.42
C ALA A 160 22.16 8.74 -4.87
N GLY A 161 22.07 9.82 -5.65
CA GLY A 161 23.20 10.67 -6.06
C GLY A 161 23.35 11.90 -5.18
#